data_AF-A0A7S1H5V2-F1
#
_entry.id   AF-A0A7S1H5V2-F1
#
_cell.length_a   1.000
_cell.length_b   1.000
_cell.length_c   1.000
_cell.angle_alpha   90.00
_cell.angle_beta   90.00
_cell.angle_gamma   90.00
#
_symmetry.space_group_name_H-M   'P 1'
#
loop_
_entity.id
_entity.type
_entity.pdbx_description
1 polymer ?
#
loop_
_entity_poly.entity_id
_entity_poly.type
_entity_poly.pdbx_seq_one_letter_code
_entity_poly.pdbx_strand_id
1 'polypeptide(L)'
;GVLRDAARQLWEKECEGLRDAKSAHFCKRLFMSVTEEELSRGLLWLSKDKQKECGLVYRRTFKDTFLWAHEEGAGDFLDMQKLQEGMAPDLDAEMMLEGMRKMIPKYVNRREYTPLPYVTMGGLNPEVSEEHKEYLKRFADDFCIDMLRSINTAAAKATRRQGPLVAEVCHHLRFAITRAEAFFPTASTDDVVKRLVAYLDDSELKREDAPDNGTTGDAAAPHTNGDRAPAANAKDRGSAMVLHGLSGSGKTYLMSYAVRHALVRADPKGAVVVRFLGTSP
;
A
#
# COMPACT_ATOMS: atom_id res chain seq x y z
N GLY A 1 36.85 16.08 -10.88
CA GLY A 1 36.36 15.71 -12.24
C GLY A 1 36.24 16.98 -13.03
N VAL A 2 36.85 17.07 -14.21
CA VAL A 2 37.21 18.32 -14.91
C VAL A 2 36.12 19.41 -14.88
N LEU A 3 34.85 19.04 -15.09
CA LEU A 3 33.73 19.97 -15.10
C LEU A 3 33.36 20.53 -13.72
N ARG A 4 33.43 19.70 -12.67
CA ARG A 4 33.25 20.11 -11.27
C ARG A 4 34.39 21.00 -10.80
N ASP A 5 35.61 20.69 -11.23
CA ASP A 5 36.81 21.43 -10.81
C ASP A 5 36.80 22.83 -11.45
N ALA A 6 36.44 22.94 -12.73
CA ALA A 6 36.21 24.22 -13.40
C ALA A 6 35.04 25.01 -12.77
N ALA A 7 33.93 24.35 -12.42
CA ALA A 7 32.79 24.99 -11.78
C ALA A 7 33.14 25.55 -10.38
N ARG A 8 33.97 24.86 -9.59
CA ARG A 8 34.45 25.39 -8.29
C ARG A 8 35.29 26.65 -8.46
N GLN A 9 36.11 26.72 -9.50
CA GLN A 9 36.96 27.88 -9.78
C GLN A 9 36.15 29.08 -10.27
N LEU A 10 35.10 28.84 -11.07
CA LEU A 10 34.26 29.90 -11.64
C LEU A 10 33.21 30.46 -10.66
N TRP A 11 32.69 29.62 -9.76
CA TRP A 11 31.59 29.96 -8.84
C TRP A 11 31.96 29.65 -7.39
N GLU A 12 33.15 30.06 -6.96
CA GLU A 12 33.72 29.73 -5.64
C GLU A 12 32.77 30.13 -4.50
N LYS A 13 32.24 31.36 -4.52
CA LYS A 13 31.33 31.90 -3.49
C LYS A 13 29.98 31.21 -3.49
N GLU A 14 29.43 30.93 -4.66
CA GLU A 14 28.15 30.25 -4.81
C GLU A 14 28.26 28.76 -4.45
N CYS A 15 29.47 28.20 -4.52
CA CYS A 15 29.77 26.84 -4.07
C CYS A 15 29.77 26.70 -2.52
N GLU A 16 29.93 27.80 -1.77
CA GLU A 16 29.87 27.76 -0.29
C GLU A 16 28.48 27.34 0.22
N GLY A 17 27.42 27.62 -0.55
CA GLY A 17 26.02 27.32 -0.22
C GLY A 17 25.48 26.01 -0.81
N LEU A 18 26.32 25.13 -1.37
CA LEU A 18 25.86 23.91 -2.06
C LEU A 18 25.05 22.98 -1.15
N ARG A 19 25.37 22.96 0.15
CA ARG A 19 24.71 22.11 1.16
C ARG A 19 23.60 22.84 1.93
N ASP A 20 23.13 23.97 1.43
CA ASP A 20 21.85 24.52 1.87
C ASP A 20 20.71 23.78 1.15
N ALA A 21 19.81 23.18 1.95
CA ALA A 21 18.62 22.48 1.47
C ALA A 21 17.73 23.37 0.59
N LYS A 22 17.74 24.69 0.81
CA LYS A 22 16.96 25.68 0.07
C LYS A 22 17.70 26.31 -1.11
N SER A 23 18.99 26.01 -1.30
CA SER A 23 19.75 26.56 -2.41
C SER A 23 19.18 26.08 -3.74
N ALA A 24 18.75 27.04 -4.56
CA ALA A 24 18.21 26.84 -5.91
C ALA A 24 19.25 27.19 -7.00
N HIS A 25 20.50 27.48 -6.62
CA HIS A 25 21.52 27.91 -7.57
C HIS A 25 21.85 26.78 -8.55
N PHE A 26 21.92 27.07 -9.85
CA PHE A 26 22.11 26.06 -10.89
C PHE A 26 23.41 25.26 -10.70
N CYS A 27 24.45 25.90 -10.15
CA CYS A 27 25.74 25.29 -9.86
C CYS A 27 25.58 24.05 -8.97
N LYS A 28 24.58 24.01 -8.08
CA LYS A 28 24.27 22.85 -7.25
C LYS A 28 24.07 21.58 -8.06
N ARG A 29 23.48 21.67 -9.26
CA ARG A 29 23.27 20.52 -10.16
C ARG A 29 24.57 19.89 -10.67
N LEU A 30 25.68 20.64 -10.69
CA LEU A 30 26.99 20.12 -11.11
C LEU A 30 27.64 19.26 -10.01
N PHE A 31 27.25 19.49 -8.76
CA PHE A 31 27.84 18.86 -7.56
C PHE A 31 26.91 17.91 -6.82
N MET A 32 25.62 17.93 -7.14
CA MET A 32 24.61 17.04 -6.57
C MET A 32 24.86 15.60 -7.04
N SER A 33 24.85 14.65 -6.11
CA SER A 33 24.75 13.23 -6.46
C SER A 33 23.30 12.87 -6.81
N VAL A 34 23.08 11.74 -7.48
CA VAL A 34 21.73 11.23 -7.75
C VAL A 34 20.96 11.07 -6.43
N THR A 35 21.61 10.50 -5.41
CA THR A 35 21.05 10.35 -4.06
C THR A 35 20.67 11.68 -3.42
N GLU A 36 21.49 12.72 -3.57
CA GLU A 36 21.18 14.06 -3.06
C GLU A 36 19.98 14.68 -3.79
N GLU A 37 19.86 14.45 -5.10
CA GLU A 37 18.71 14.92 -5.89
C GLU A 37 17.42 14.21 -5.46
N GLU A 38 17.46 12.89 -5.30
CA GLU A 38 16.34 12.09 -4.82
C GLU A 38 15.89 12.52 -3.42
N LEU A 39 16.84 12.72 -2.50
CA LEU A 39 16.56 13.25 -1.15
C LEU A 39 15.94 14.65 -1.24
N SER A 40 16.46 15.50 -2.12
CA SER A 40 15.98 16.87 -2.28
C SER A 40 14.54 16.91 -2.79
N ARG A 41 14.24 16.16 -3.84
CA ARG A 41 12.88 16.05 -4.43
C ARG A 41 11.91 15.36 -3.49
N GLY A 42 12.33 14.27 -2.86
CA GLY A 42 11.49 13.42 -2.02
C GLY A 42 11.25 13.98 -0.62
N LEU A 43 12.08 14.91 -0.14
CA LEU A 43 11.97 15.46 1.20
C LEU A 43 12.24 16.97 1.28
N LEU A 44 13.41 17.44 0.88
CA LEU A 44 13.87 18.79 1.24
C LEU A 44 13.10 19.92 0.56
N TRP A 45 12.65 19.72 -0.69
CA TRP A 45 11.91 20.71 -1.47
C TRP A 45 10.39 20.65 -1.26
N LEU A 46 9.90 19.70 -0.47
CA LEU A 46 8.50 19.66 -0.07
C LEU A 46 8.18 20.78 0.92
N SER A 47 6.90 21.17 0.99
CA SER A 47 6.45 22.11 2.02
C SER A 47 6.62 21.50 3.42
N LYS A 48 6.79 22.35 4.44
CA LYS A 48 6.94 21.90 5.84
C LYS A 48 5.81 20.96 6.29
N ASP A 49 4.59 21.21 5.86
CA ASP A 49 3.44 20.36 6.20
C ASP A 49 3.52 19.00 5.50
N LYS A 50 3.91 18.97 4.22
CA LYS A 50 4.15 17.72 3.50
C LYS A 50 5.31 16.92 4.06
N GLN A 51 6.38 17.59 4.50
CA GLN A 51 7.50 16.95 5.18
C GLN A 51 7.08 16.29 6.50
N LYS A 52 6.21 16.92 7.28
CA LYS A 52 5.67 16.35 8.52
C LYS A 52 4.70 15.20 8.28
N GLU A 53 3.87 15.33 7.25
CA GLU A 53 2.80 14.38 6.96
C GLU A 53 3.31 13.12 6.27
N CYS A 54 4.23 13.28 5.31
CA CYS A 54 4.64 12.22 4.40
C CYS A 54 6.12 11.85 4.54
N GLY A 55 6.93 12.68 5.22
CA GLY A 55 8.35 12.42 5.42
C GLY A 55 8.59 11.43 6.55
N LEU A 56 9.36 10.39 6.26
CA LEU A 56 9.83 9.41 7.23
C LEU A 56 11.29 9.06 6.96
N VAL A 57 12.14 9.15 7.98
CA VAL A 57 13.58 8.92 7.86
C VAL A 57 14.02 7.83 8.82
N TYR A 58 14.63 6.78 8.27
CA TYR A 58 15.29 5.74 9.06
C TYR A 58 16.78 6.01 9.11
N ARG A 59 17.29 6.40 10.28
CA ARG A 59 18.71 6.65 10.49
C ARG A 59 19.38 5.40 11.03
N ARG A 60 20.06 4.70 10.14
CA ARG A 60 20.85 3.50 10.41
C ARG A 60 22.32 3.87 10.36
N THR A 61 23.11 3.42 11.32
CA THR A 61 24.56 3.70 11.39
C THR A 61 25.29 2.39 11.63
N PHE A 62 26.28 2.10 10.80
CA PHE A 62 27.17 0.96 10.95
C PHE A 62 28.55 1.48 11.32
N LYS A 63 29.11 0.98 12.40
CA LYS A 63 30.42 1.36 12.90
C LYS A 63 31.51 0.54 12.23
N ASP A 64 32.71 1.09 12.26
CA ASP A 64 33.94 0.41 11.88
C ASP A 64 33.98 -0.08 10.42
N THR A 65 33.07 0.41 9.57
CA THR A 65 32.93 0.00 8.17
C THR A 65 34.25 0.11 7.41
N PHE A 66 34.99 1.21 7.61
CA PHE A 66 36.31 1.43 7.00
C PHE A 66 37.36 0.38 7.37
N LEU A 67 37.28 -0.24 8.56
CA LEU A 67 38.21 -1.32 8.95
C LEU A 67 38.03 -2.55 8.07
N TRP A 68 36.82 -2.77 7.56
CA TRP A 68 36.43 -3.94 6.79
C TRP A 68 36.34 -3.68 5.28
N ALA A 69 36.83 -2.52 4.81
CA ALA A 69 36.76 -2.13 3.39
C ALA A 69 37.50 -3.09 2.43
N HIS A 70 38.37 -3.95 2.98
CA HIS A 70 39.11 -4.96 2.24
C HIS A 70 38.36 -6.31 2.15
N GLU A 71 37.28 -6.49 2.90
CA GLU A 71 36.48 -7.72 2.86
C GLU A 71 35.62 -7.81 1.60
N GLU A 72 35.33 -9.05 1.19
CA GLU A 72 34.37 -9.33 0.14
C GLU A 72 32.98 -8.83 0.55
N GLY A 73 32.30 -8.12 -0.36
CA GLY A 73 30.98 -7.52 -0.10
C GLY A 73 30.99 -6.17 0.63
N ALA A 74 32.16 -5.64 1.03
CA ALA A 74 32.24 -4.31 1.65
C ALA A 74 31.66 -3.19 0.76
N GLY A 75 31.75 -3.35 -0.57
CA GLY A 75 31.17 -2.42 -1.55
C GLY A 75 29.64 -2.32 -1.54
N ASP A 76 28.94 -3.24 -0.87
CA ASP A 76 27.48 -3.15 -0.70
C ASP A 76 27.08 -2.13 0.38
N PHE A 77 28.02 -1.76 1.25
CA PHE A 77 27.79 -0.88 2.39
C PHE A 77 28.64 0.39 2.36
N LEU A 78 29.72 0.39 1.57
CA LEU A 78 30.65 1.50 1.41
C LEU A 78 30.78 1.86 -0.06
N ASP A 79 30.76 3.17 -0.34
CA ASP A 79 31.20 3.66 -1.63
C ASP A 79 32.72 3.45 -1.75
N MET A 80 33.13 2.67 -2.74
CA MET A 80 34.52 2.31 -2.98
C MET A 80 35.03 2.98 -4.26
N GLN A 81 36.25 3.50 -4.21
CA GLN A 81 36.97 4.05 -5.35
C GLN A 81 38.12 3.13 -5.76
N LYS A 82 38.33 3.00 -7.08
CA LYS A 82 39.50 2.31 -7.64
C LYS A 82 40.73 3.19 -7.48
N LEU A 83 41.77 2.64 -6.86
CA LEU A 83 43.10 3.23 -6.83
C LEU A 83 44.01 2.49 -7.83
N GLN A 84 45.24 3.00 -8.01
CA GLN A 84 46.25 2.31 -8.82
C GLN A 84 46.56 0.90 -8.27
N GLU A 85 46.49 0.74 -6.95
CA GLU A 85 46.60 -0.54 -6.27
C GLU A 85 45.34 -0.78 -5.43
N GLY A 86 44.42 -1.58 -5.95
CA GLY A 86 43.24 -2.06 -5.23
C GLY A 86 42.07 -1.07 -5.16
N MET A 87 41.21 -1.30 -4.17
CA MET A 87 40.03 -0.51 -3.87
C MET A 87 40.19 0.12 -2.49
N ALA A 88 39.74 1.34 -2.32
CA ALA A 88 39.67 2.00 -1.03
C ALA A 88 38.32 2.71 -0.87
N PRO A 89 37.87 2.99 0.35
CA PRO A 89 36.70 3.81 0.58
C PRO A 89 36.81 5.20 -0.08
N ASP A 90 35.70 5.68 -0.63
CA ASP A 90 35.58 7.02 -1.20
C ASP A 90 35.27 8.04 -0.10
N LEU A 91 36.31 8.80 0.30
CA LEU A 91 36.19 9.83 1.33
C LEU A 91 35.32 11.01 0.88
N ASP A 92 35.28 11.32 -0.41
CA ASP A 92 34.44 12.39 -0.93
C ASP A 92 32.96 12.00 -0.81
N ALA A 93 32.64 10.73 -1.11
CA ALA A 93 31.29 10.19 -0.91
C ALA A 93 30.85 10.26 0.55
N GLU A 94 31.72 9.90 1.50
CA GLU A 94 31.43 9.99 2.94
C GLU A 94 31.18 11.44 3.38
N MET A 95 31.98 12.40 2.91
CA MET A 95 31.77 13.82 3.17
C MET A 95 30.43 14.31 2.60
N MET A 96 30.02 13.82 1.42
CA MET A 96 28.72 14.14 0.83
C MET A 96 27.58 13.56 1.66
N LEU A 97 27.70 12.31 2.11
CA LEU A 97 26.72 11.65 2.98
C LEU A 97 26.51 12.43 4.28
N GLU A 98 27.57 12.85 4.95
CA GLU A 98 27.47 13.63 6.18
C GLU A 98 26.82 15.01 5.95
N GLY A 99 27.10 15.64 4.81
CA GLY A 99 26.40 16.86 4.37
C GLY A 99 24.89 16.62 4.21
N MET A 100 24.49 15.54 3.54
CA MET A 100 23.08 15.18 3.36
C MET A 100 22.37 14.92 4.69
N ARG A 101 23.01 14.22 5.63
CA ARG A 101 22.45 13.95 6.97
C ARG A 101 22.12 15.24 7.73
N LYS A 102 22.96 16.27 7.60
CA LYS A 102 22.76 17.59 8.23
C LYS A 102 21.63 18.39 7.60
N MET A 103 21.34 18.18 6.31
CA MET A 103 20.24 18.86 5.61
C MET A 103 18.85 18.38 6.03
N ILE A 104 18.72 17.15 6.55
CA ILE A 104 17.42 16.57 6.95
C ILE A 104 16.81 17.38 8.10
N PRO A 105 15.61 17.98 7.94
CA PRO A 105 15.01 18.79 8.99
C PRO A 105 14.69 17.98 10.25
N LYS A 106 14.98 18.54 11.42
CA LYS A 106 14.79 17.87 12.73
C LYS A 106 13.33 17.53 13.07
N TYR A 107 12.38 18.22 12.44
CA TYR A 107 10.94 18.02 12.67
C TYR A 107 10.32 16.94 11.78
N VAL A 108 11.08 16.36 10.85
CA VAL A 108 10.63 15.22 10.04
C VAL A 108 10.59 13.99 10.93
N ASN A 109 9.55 13.17 10.79
CA ASN A 109 9.44 11.92 11.54
C ASN A 109 10.67 11.06 11.26
N ARG A 110 11.35 10.64 12.32
CA ARG A 110 12.56 9.83 12.19
C ARG A 110 12.61 8.71 13.21
N ARG A 111 13.20 7.60 12.78
CA ARG A 111 13.62 6.51 13.65
C ARG A 111 15.13 6.47 13.66
N GLU A 112 15.71 6.49 14.85
CA GLU A 112 17.14 6.33 15.03
C GLU A 112 17.39 4.98 15.69
N TYR A 113 18.33 4.23 15.11
CA TYR A 113 18.71 2.92 15.60
C TYR A 113 20.08 3.00 16.24
N THR A 114 20.31 2.17 17.26
CA THR A 114 21.62 2.04 17.89
C THR A 114 22.65 1.67 16.83
N PRO A 115 23.81 2.35 16.78
CA PRO A 115 24.84 2.01 15.82
C PRO A 115 25.38 0.60 16.07
N LEU A 116 25.35 -0.24 15.04
CA LEU A 116 25.84 -1.61 15.11
C LEU A 116 27.29 -1.70 14.62
N PRO A 117 28.16 -2.50 15.27
CA PRO A 117 29.44 -2.85 14.70
C PRO A 117 29.23 -3.67 13.43
N TYR A 118 30.02 -3.40 12.39
CA TYR A 118 30.09 -4.30 11.24
C TYR A 118 30.74 -5.62 11.69
N VAL A 119 30.17 -6.77 11.29
CA VAL A 119 30.70 -8.09 11.64
C VAL A 119 31.42 -8.69 10.44
N THR A 120 32.54 -9.37 10.72
CA THR A 120 33.34 -10.14 9.76
C THR A 120 32.46 -11.17 9.04
N MET A 121 32.63 -11.29 7.72
CA MET A 121 31.83 -12.15 6.81
C MET A 121 30.52 -11.53 6.32
N GLY A 122 30.60 -10.37 5.66
CA GLY A 122 29.53 -9.87 4.80
C GLY A 122 28.53 -8.92 5.49
N GLY A 123 28.91 -8.30 6.60
CA GLY A 123 28.16 -7.19 7.20
C GLY A 123 27.08 -7.60 8.20
N LEU A 124 25.83 -7.24 7.95
CA LEU A 124 24.71 -7.54 8.87
C LEU A 124 24.26 -8.99 8.76
N ASN A 125 24.87 -9.86 9.57
CA ASN A 125 24.53 -11.28 9.60
C ASN A 125 23.66 -11.68 10.83
N PRO A 126 22.34 -11.98 10.64
CA PRO A 126 21.46 -12.40 11.72
C PRO A 126 21.67 -13.85 12.19
N GLU A 127 22.36 -14.69 11.41
CA GLU A 127 22.66 -16.08 11.78
C GLU A 127 23.86 -16.18 12.73
N VAL A 128 24.74 -15.18 12.69
CA VAL A 128 25.98 -15.13 13.48
C VAL A 128 25.84 -14.20 14.69
N SER A 129 25.04 -13.12 14.58
CA SER A 129 24.85 -12.14 15.64
C SER A 129 23.38 -12.00 16.02
N GLU A 130 23.05 -12.38 17.26
CA GLU A 130 21.71 -12.15 17.82
C GLU A 130 21.37 -10.65 17.92
N GLU A 131 22.38 -9.78 18.10
CA GLU A 131 22.18 -8.33 18.08
C GLU A 131 21.74 -7.85 16.68
N HIS A 132 22.36 -8.39 15.62
CA HIS A 132 21.96 -8.08 14.23
C HIS A 132 20.55 -8.57 13.93
N LYS A 133 20.20 -9.76 14.41
CA LYS A 133 18.87 -10.35 14.24
C LYS A 133 17.81 -9.52 14.93
N GLU A 134 18.03 -9.13 16.19
CA GLU A 134 17.11 -8.26 16.93
C GLU A 134 16.98 -6.90 16.25
N TYR A 135 18.09 -6.32 15.81
CA TYR A 135 18.08 -5.07 15.06
C TYR A 135 17.27 -5.16 13.77
N LEU A 136 17.51 -6.19 12.94
CA LEU A 136 16.85 -6.35 11.65
C LEU A 136 15.35 -6.59 11.85
N LYS A 137 14.97 -7.40 12.84
CA LYS A 137 13.58 -7.60 13.23
C LYS A 137 12.92 -6.29 13.63
N ARG A 138 13.55 -5.53 14.53
CA ARG A 138 13.02 -4.23 14.98
C ARG A 138 12.88 -3.24 13.82
N PHE A 139 13.87 -3.16 12.92
CA PHE A 139 13.82 -2.30 11.75
C PHE A 139 12.68 -2.70 10.80
N ALA A 140 12.53 -4.00 10.52
CA ALA A 140 11.46 -4.52 9.68
C ALA A 140 10.07 -4.27 10.29
N ASP A 141 9.89 -4.52 11.59
CA ASP A 141 8.63 -4.27 12.29
C ASP A 141 8.27 -2.78 12.26
N ASP A 142 9.22 -1.91 12.61
CA ASP A 142 9.04 -0.46 12.57
C ASP A 142 8.70 0.04 11.16
N PHE A 143 9.37 -0.49 10.14
CA PHE A 143 9.10 -0.16 8.73
C PHE A 143 7.68 -0.55 8.33
N CYS A 144 7.28 -1.79 8.58
CA CYS A 144 5.94 -2.28 8.27
C CYS A 144 4.86 -1.47 8.98
N ILE A 145 5.04 -1.19 10.28
CA ILE A 145 4.09 -0.40 11.07
C ILE A 145 3.90 1.00 10.48
N ASP A 146 4.99 1.69 10.17
CA ASP A 146 4.89 3.06 9.67
C ASP A 146 4.35 3.11 8.24
N MET A 147 4.73 2.17 7.38
CA MET A 147 4.19 2.06 6.02
C MET A 147 2.69 1.78 6.04
N LEU A 148 2.23 0.84 6.86
CA LEU A 148 0.80 0.55 7.03
C LEU A 148 0.06 1.78 7.56
N ARG A 149 0.63 2.51 8.53
CA ARG A 149 0.04 3.75 9.05
C ARG A 149 -0.07 4.81 7.95
N SER A 150 0.98 4.97 7.14
CA SER A 150 1.01 5.92 6.02
C SER A 150 -0.06 5.61 4.98
N ILE A 151 -0.14 4.35 4.54
CA ILE A 151 -1.14 3.86 3.59
C ILE A 151 -2.55 4.08 4.12
N ASN A 152 -2.82 3.70 5.38
CA ASN A 152 -4.13 3.86 6.00
C ASN A 152 -4.52 5.34 6.13
N THR A 153 -3.56 6.21 6.45
CA THR A 153 -3.79 7.66 6.55
C THR A 153 -4.11 8.25 5.19
N ALA A 154 -3.36 7.87 4.15
CA ALA A 154 -3.60 8.30 2.78
C ALA A 154 -4.95 7.78 2.26
N ALA A 155 -5.27 6.52 2.50
CA ALA A 155 -6.55 5.91 2.15
C ALA A 155 -7.71 6.64 2.84
N ALA A 156 -7.61 6.89 4.15
CA ALA A 156 -8.62 7.64 4.90
C ALA A 156 -8.89 9.03 4.31
N LYS A 157 -7.84 9.75 3.89
CA LYS A 157 -7.96 11.06 3.22
C LYS A 157 -8.53 10.96 1.81
N ALA A 158 -8.21 9.89 1.10
CA ALA A 158 -8.72 9.63 -0.25
C ALA A 158 -10.18 9.16 -0.25
N THR A 159 -10.70 8.66 0.88
CA THR A 159 -12.10 8.27 1.00
C THR A 159 -13.01 9.49 0.78
N ARG A 160 -13.59 9.58 -0.41
CA ARG A 160 -14.77 10.44 -0.64
C ARG A 160 -15.86 10.00 0.35
N ARG A 161 -16.73 10.93 0.77
CA ARG A 161 -17.96 10.62 1.53
C ARG A 161 -18.60 9.38 0.91
N GLN A 162 -18.59 8.25 1.63
CA GLN A 162 -19.25 7.05 1.17
C GLN A 162 -20.73 7.38 1.02
N GLY A 163 -21.29 7.16 -0.17
CA GLY A 163 -22.73 7.35 -0.37
C GLY A 163 -23.52 6.46 0.59
N PRO A 164 -24.79 6.79 0.92
CA PRO A 164 -25.60 6.02 1.85
C PRO A 164 -25.64 4.52 1.54
N LEU A 165 -25.68 4.16 0.24
CA LEU A 165 -25.63 2.77 -0.21
C LEU A 165 -24.31 2.07 0.14
N VAL A 166 -23.16 2.74 -0.04
CA VAL A 166 -21.85 2.15 0.27
C VAL A 166 -21.73 1.93 1.78
N ALA A 167 -22.20 2.89 2.58
CA ALA A 167 -22.22 2.77 4.03
C ALA A 167 -23.10 1.58 4.48
N GLU A 168 -24.27 1.41 3.86
CA GLU A 168 -25.18 0.28 4.12
C GLU A 168 -24.53 -1.07 3.73
N VAL A 169 -23.94 -1.17 2.54
CA VAL A 169 -23.24 -2.38 2.09
C VAL A 169 -22.07 -2.72 3.03
N CYS A 170 -21.28 -1.72 3.43
CA CYS A 170 -20.22 -1.92 4.41
C CYS A 170 -20.75 -2.37 5.78
N HIS A 171 -21.90 -1.86 6.23
CA HIS A 171 -22.55 -2.30 7.46
C HIS A 171 -22.95 -3.78 7.37
N HIS A 172 -23.64 -4.19 6.31
CA HIS A 172 -24.02 -5.60 6.13
C HIS A 172 -22.82 -6.53 5.98
N LEU A 173 -21.75 -6.07 5.32
CA LEU A 173 -20.50 -6.82 5.22
C LEU A 173 -19.86 -7.03 6.60
N ARG A 174 -19.74 -5.97 7.41
CA ARG A 174 -19.24 -6.07 8.78
C ARG A 174 -20.10 -7.00 9.63
N PHE A 175 -21.42 -6.84 9.55
CA PHE A 175 -22.36 -7.73 10.23
C PHE A 175 -22.14 -9.20 9.85
N ALA A 176 -21.96 -9.49 8.55
CA ALA A 176 -21.66 -10.84 8.06
C ALA A 176 -20.34 -11.38 8.62
N ILE A 177 -19.26 -10.61 8.54
CA ILE A 177 -17.94 -11.02 9.03
C ILE A 177 -17.99 -11.32 10.53
N THR A 178 -18.51 -10.41 11.35
CA THR A 178 -18.59 -10.59 12.81
C THR A 178 -19.43 -11.80 13.21
N ARG A 179 -20.57 -12.04 12.54
CA ARG A 179 -21.41 -13.22 12.83
C ARG A 179 -20.75 -14.51 12.35
N ALA A 180 -20.04 -14.48 11.23
CA ALA A 180 -19.33 -15.65 10.70
C ALA A 180 -18.21 -16.12 11.63
N GLU A 181 -17.52 -15.20 12.33
CA GLU A 181 -16.49 -15.55 13.33
C GLU A 181 -17.06 -16.33 14.52
N ALA A 182 -18.31 -16.05 14.89
CA ALA A 182 -18.99 -16.73 15.99
C ALA A 182 -19.76 -17.99 15.54
N PHE A 183 -19.66 -18.39 14.28
CA PHE A 183 -20.28 -19.61 13.75
C PHE A 183 -19.28 -20.77 13.72
N PHE A 184 -19.66 -21.88 14.35
CA PHE A 184 -18.88 -23.12 14.33
C PHE A 184 -19.55 -24.13 13.38
N PRO A 185 -18.95 -24.43 12.22
CA PRO A 185 -19.52 -25.40 11.30
C PRO A 185 -19.48 -26.81 11.89
N THR A 186 -20.58 -27.54 11.74
CA THR A 186 -20.68 -28.98 11.98
C THR A 186 -20.78 -29.73 10.66
N ALA A 187 -20.60 -31.05 10.70
CA ALA A 187 -20.80 -31.92 9.54
C ALA A 187 -22.19 -31.77 8.90
N SER A 188 -23.24 -31.51 9.71
CA SER A 188 -24.60 -31.30 9.20
C SER A 188 -24.83 -29.93 8.57
N THR A 189 -24.07 -28.91 8.97
CA THR A 189 -24.17 -27.56 8.37
C THR A 189 -23.31 -27.38 7.13
N ASP A 190 -22.29 -28.21 6.95
CA ASP A 190 -21.32 -28.09 5.84
C ASP A 190 -21.99 -28.26 4.46
N ASP A 191 -22.92 -29.21 4.32
CA ASP A 191 -23.69 -29.37 3.07
C ASP A 191 -24.54 -28.13 2.76
N VAL A 192 -25.14 -27.53 3.79
CA VAL A 192 -25.95 -26.31 3.65
C VAL A 192 -25.07 -25.14 3.23
N VAL A 193 -23.90 -24.98 3.84
CA VAL A 193 -22.93 -23.93 3.49
C VAL A 193 -22.45 -24.10 2.05
N LYS A 194 -22.13 -25.33 1.61
CA LYS A 194 -21.72 -25.61 0.23
C LYS A 194 -22.79 -25.21 -0.78
N ARG A 195 -24.06 -25.54 -0.52
CA ARG A 195 -25.19 -25.15 -1.38
C ARG A 195 -25.40 -23.63 -1.41
N LEU A 196 -25.27 -22.96 -0.26
CA LEU A 196 -25.38 -21.50 -0.18
C LEU A 196 -24.27 -20.81 -0.97
N VAL A 197 -23.02 -21.25 -0.81
CA VAL A 197 -21.87 -20.71 -1.56
C VAL A 197 -22.06 -20.96 -3.06
N ALA A 198 -22.44 -22.18 -3.46
CA ALA A 198 -22.70 -22.49 -4.86
C ALA A 198 -23.82 -21.63 -5.46
N TYR A 199 -24.87 -21.31 -4.71
CA TYR A 199 -25.92 -20.41 -5.15
C TYR A 199 -25.42 -18.97 -5.32
N LEU A 200 -24.56 -18.49 -4.41
CA LEU A 200 -23.95 -17.16 -4.53
C LEU A 200 -23.01 -17.09 -5.75
N ASP A 201 -22.29 -18.17 -6.05
CA ASP A 201 -21.40 -18.28 -7.20
C ASP A 201 -22.18 -18.43 -8.54
N ASP A 202 -23.24 -19.25 -8.58
CA ASP A 202 -24.05 -19.52 -9.79
C ASP A 202 -24.96 -18.35 -10.19
N SER A 203 -25.17 -17.39 -9.28
CA SER A 203 -25.90 -16.15 -9.59
C SER A 203 -25.20 -15.27 -10.65
N GLU A 204 -23.92 -15.55 -10.95
CA GLU A 204 -23.15 -14.90 -12.02
C GLU A 204 -23.33 -15.59 -13.40
N LEU A 205 -23.60 -16.90 -13.47
CA LEU A 205 -23.54 -17.69 -14.72
C LEU A 205 -24.79 -17.63 -15.61
N LYS A 206 -25.92 -17.09 -15.14
CA LYS A 206 -27.18 -17.05 -15.91
C LYS A 206 -27.42 -15.73 -16.66
N ARG A 207 -26.40 -14.88 -16.80
CA ARG A 207 -26.51 -13.57 -17.47
C ARG A 207 -26.14 -13.57 -18.96
N GLU A 208 -25.60 -14.65 -19.50
CA GLU A 208 -25.37 -14.78 -20.95
C GLU A 208 -26.43 -15.72 -21.56
N ASP A 209 -26.86 -15.39 -22.77
CA ASP A 209 -27.85 -16.07 -23.63
C ASP A 209 -29.32 -15.60 -23.52
N ALA A 210 -29.60 -14.42 -24.08
CA ALA A 210 -30.85 -14.19 -24.81
C ALA A 210 -30.51 -13.81 -26.26
N PRO A 211 -31.09 -14.48 -27.29
CA PRO A 211 -30.79 -14.18 -28.67
C PRO A 211 -31.38 -12.83 -29.08
N ASP A 212 -30.55 -12.04 -29.77
CA ASP A 212 -30.89 -10.80 -30.44
C ASP A 212 -31.95 -11.07 -31.51
N ASN A 213 -33.19 -10.62 -31.27
CA ASN A 213 -34.25 -10.68 -32.26
C ASN A 213 -34.40 -9.29 -32.89
N GLY A 214 -33.72 -9.17 -34.03
CA GLY A 214 -33.66 -7.97 -34.85
C GLY A 214 -35.02 -7.48 -35.33
N THR A 215 -35.06 -6.16 -35.47
CA THR A 215 -36.12 -5.25 -35.87
C THR A 215 -36.65 -5.50 -37.28
N THR A 216 -37.92 -5.18 -37.56
CA THR A 216 -38.34 -4.26 -38.64
C THR A 216 -39.84 -3.98 -38.57
N GLY A 217 -40.23 -2.69 -38.68
CA GLY A 217 -41.61 -2.28 -38.94
C GLY A 217 -41.97 -0.89 -38.41
N ASP A 218 -41.57 0.17 -39.13
CA ASP A 218 -42.02 1.55 -38.96
C ASP A 218 -43.55 1.72 -39.08
N ALA A 219 -44.15 2.61 -38.28
CA ALA A 219 -45.10 3.65 -38.72
C ALA A 219 -45.64 4.54 -37.57
N ALA A 220 -45.40 5.85 -37.73
CA ALA A 220 -46.26 7.01 -37.40
C ALA A 220 -46.99 7.15 -36.03
N ALA A 221 -46.67 8.24 -35.32
CA ALA A 221 -47.45 8.85 -34.22
C ALA A 221 -48.70 9.61 -34.77
N PRO A 222 -49.73 10.02 -33.96
CA PRO A 222 -49.56 11.02 -32.89
C PRO A 222 -50.43 10.90 -31.61
N HIS A 223 -49.88 11.48 -30.54
CA HIS A 223 -50.50 12.08 -29.34
C HIS A 223 -51.87 11.63 -28.79
N THR A 224 -51.87 11.04 -27.58
CA THR A 224 -52.84 11.35 -26.51
C THR A 224 -52.18 11.28 -25.13
N ASN A 225 -52.36 12.33 -24.32
CA ASN A 225 -52.03 12.37 -22.90
C ASN A 225 -52.94 11.41 -22.10
N GLY A 226 -52.36 10.64 -21.18
CA GLY A 226 -53.12 9.84 -20.22
C GLY A 226 -52.19 8.92 -19.42
N ASP A 227 -52.18 9.10 -18.10
CA ASP A 227 -51.59 8.26 -17.05
C ASP A 227 -51.01 6.91 -17.49
N ARG A 228 -49.67 6.82 -17.55
CA ARG A 228 -48.97 5.55 -17.68
C ARG A 228 -48.27 5.22 -16.38
N ALA A 229 -48.91 4.36 -15.59
CA ALA A 229 -48.26 3.59 -14.53
C ALA A 229 -46.95 2.98 -15.05
N PRO A 230 -45.87 2.91 -14.25
CA PRO A 230 -44.65 2.28 -14.69
C PRO A 230 -44.94 0.82 -15.04
N ALA A 231 -44.68 0.47 -16.31
CA ALA A 231 -44.89 -0.87 -16.84
C ALA A 231 -44.10 -1.88 -16.00
N ALA A 232 -44.84 -2.85 -15.46
CA ALA A 232 -44.27 -3.94 -14.68
C ALA A 232 -43.42 -4.86 -15.55
N ASN A 233 -42.24 -5.19 -15.02
CA ASN A 233 -41.51 -6.46 -15.13
C ASN A 233 -41.14 -6.98 -16.53
N ALA A 234 -39.92 -6.66 -16.95
CA ALA A 234 -39.06 -7.72 -17.49
C ALA A 234 -38.82 -8.73 -16.35
N LYS A 235 -39.28 -9.97 -16.52
CA LYS A 235 -39.08 -11.06 -15.56
C LYS A 235 -37.59 -11.39 -15.47
N ASP A 236 -36.92 -10.74 -14.52
CA ASP A 236 -35.68 -11.22 -13.94
C ASP A 236 -35.96 -12.64 -13.42
N ARG A 237 -35.47 -13.69 -14.08
CA ARG A 237 -35.57 -15.07 -13.58
C ARG A 237 -34.53 -15.28 -12.49
N GLY A 238 -34.56 -14.46 -11.45
CA GLY A 238 -33.83 -14.71 -10.22
C GLY A 238 -34.35 -16.02 -9.62
N SER A 239 -33.49 -17.01 -9.44
CA SER A 239 -33.78 -18.11 -8.52
C SER A 239 -33.79 -17.54 -7.10
N ALA A 240 -34.71 -17.97 -6.24
CA ALA A 240 -34.70 -17.64 -4.83
C ALA A 240 -34.30 -18.89 -4.03
N MET A 241 -33.31 -18.76 -3.17
CA MET A 241 -32.93 -19.80 -2.21
C MET A 241 -33.56 -19.52 -0.84
N VAL A 242 -34.19 -20.53 -0.26
CA VAL A 242 -34.85 -20.44 1.05
C VAL A 242 -34.12 -21.30 2.07
N LEU A 243 -33.55 -20.66 3.10
CA LEU A 243 -33.01 -21.35 4.26
C LEU A 243 -34.08 -21.41 5.36
N HIS A 244 -34.61 -22.60 5.64
CA HIS A 244 -35.64 -22.81 6.66
C HIS A 244 -35.12 -23.61 7.86
N GLY A 245 -35.75 -23.42 9.01
CA GLY A 245 -35.38 -24.04 10.28
C GLY A 245 -36.03 -23.34 11.47
N LEU A 246 -36.03 -23.99 12.64
CA LEU A 246 -36.64 -23.46 13.87
C LEU A 246 -36.13 -22.05 14.21
N SER A 247 -36.93 -21.27 14.93
CA SER A 247 -36.45 -19.99 15.46
C SER A 247 -35.21 -20.22 16.33
N GLY A 248 -34.20 -19.37 16.21
CA GLY A 248 -32.92 -19.53 16.92
C GLY A 248 -31.98 -20.62 16.35
N SER A 249 -32.35 -21.33 15.28
CA SER A 249 -31.51 -22.41 14.69
C SER A 249 -30.21 -21.93 14.00
N GLY A 250 -29.80 -20.68 14.18
CA GLY A 250 -28.54 -20.16 13.61
C GLY A 250 -28.57 -19.80 12.11
N LYS A 251 -29.75 -19.73 11.46
CA LYS A 251 -29.88 -19.41 10.01
C LYS A 251 -29.07 -18.19 9.57
N THR A 252 -29.18 -17.08 10.32
CA THR A 252 -28.45 -15.84 10.01
C THR A 252 -26.94 -16.02 10.13
N TYR A 253 -26.46 -16.75 11.15
CA TYR A 253 -25.03 -17.02 11.33
C TYR A 253 -24.50 -17.91 10.20
N LEU A 254 -25.27 -18.92 9.80
CA LEU A 254 -24.93 -19.82 8.72
C LEU A 254 -24.87 -19.08 7.37
N MET A 255 -25.82 -18.18 7.10
CA MET A 255 -25.80 -17.29 5.94
C MET A 255 -24.56 -16.38 5.96
N SER A 256 -24.30 -15.71 7.09
CA SER A 256 -23.11 -14.86 7.27
C SER A 256 -21.80 -15.62 7.03
N TYR A 257 -21.71 -16.87 7.48
CA TYR A 257 -20.58 -17.75 7.24
C TYR A 257 -20.40 -18.08 5.75
N ALA A 258 -21.48 -18.40 5.04
CA ALA A 258 -21.44 -18.63 3.59
C ALA A 258 -21.01 -17.38 2.81
N VAL A 259 -21.50 -16.19 3.19
CA VAL A 259 -21.09 -14.91 2.56
C VAL A 259 -19.60 -14.66 2.75
N ARG A 260 -19.07 -14.85 3.96
CA ARG A 260 -17.63 -14.74 4.23
C ARG A 260 -16.82 -15.70 3.35
N HIS A 261 -17.30 -16.93 3.19
CA HIS A 261 -16.63 -17.94 2.39
C HIS A 261 -16.67 -17.63 0.88
N ALA A 262 -17.76 -17.06 0.39
CA ALA A 262 -17.87 -16.57 -0.98
C ALA A 262 -16.93 -15.38 -1.24
N LEU A 263 -16.81 -14.44 -0.28
CA LEU A 263 -15.91 -13.28 -0.39
C LEU A 263 -14.43 -13.68 -0.51
N VAL A 264 -13.99 -14.71 0.21
CA VAL A 264 -12.62 -15.24 0.12
C VAL A 264 -12.35 -15.86 -1.26
N ARG A 265 -13.40 -16.31 -1.95
CA ARG A 265 -13.33 -17.00 -3.25
C ARG A 265 -13.66 -16.10 -4.45
N ALA A 266 -14.12 -14.87 -4.20
CA ALA A 266 -14.61 -13.98 -5.24
C ALA A 266 -13.49 -13.62 -6.25
N ASP A 267 -13.82 -13.71 -7.54
CA ASP A 267 -12.96 -13.20 -8.62
C ASP A 267 -12.84 -11.66 -8.47
N PRO A 268 -11.64 -11.07 -8.54
CA PRO A 268 -11.46 -9.61 -8.57
C PRO A 268 -12.27 -8.88 -9.65
N LYS A 269 -12.84 -9.57 -10.64
CA LYS A 269 -13.67 -8.99 -11.71
C LYS A 269 -15.18 -8.90 -11.40
N GLY A 270 -15.66 -9.55 -10.35
CA GLY A 270 -17.09 -9.60 -9.98
C GLY A 270 -17.40 -8.85 -8.67
N ALA A 271 -18.67 -8.48 -8.48
CA ALA A 271 -19.12 -7.83 -7.24
C ALA A 271 -20.42 -8.45 -6.73
N VAL A 272 -20.34 -9.18 -5.61
CA VAL A 272 -21.50 -9.74 -4.91
C VAL A 272 -21.90 -8.80 -3.77
N VAL A 273 -23.12 -8.27 -3.83
CA VAL A 273 -23.70 -7.44 -2.76
C VAL A 273 -24.73 -8.26 -2.00
N VAL A 274 -24.48 -8.49 -0.71
CA VAL A 274 -25.42 -9.20 0.18
C VAL A 274 -26.01 -8.23 1.18
N ARG A 275 -27.34 -8.16 1.20
CA ARG A 275 -28.12 -7.31 2.11
C ARG A 275 -28.89 -8.18 3.10
N PHE A 276 -28.70 -7.94 4.39
CA PHE A 276 -29.49 -8.60 5.44
C PHE A 276 -30.71 -7.72 5.75
N LEU A 277 -31.90 -8.17 5.39
CA LEU A 277 -33.12 -7.43 5.71
C LEU A 277 -33.42 -7.52 7.22
N GLY A 278 -33.77 -6.40 7.84
CA GLY A 278 -34.10 -6.32 9.27
C GLY A 278 -32.93 -6.08 10.22
N THR A 279 -31.73 -5.80 9.70
CA THR A 279 -30.62 -5.25 10.49
C THR A 279 -30.57 -3.74 10.28
N SER A 280 -30.94 -2.96 11.30
CA SER A 280 -30.77 -1.50 11.26
C SER A 280 -29.28 -1.13 11.39
N PRO A 281 -28.79 -0.08 10.69
CA PRO A 281 -27.44 0.44 10.83
C PRO A 281 -27.03 0.77 12.28
#